data_AF-A0A9E4FA01-F1
#
_entry.id   AF-A0A9E4FA01-F1
#
_cell.length_a   1.000
_cell.length_b   1.000
_cell.length_c   1.000
_cell.angle_alpha   90.00
_cell.angle_beta   90.00
_cell.angle_gamma   90.00
#
_symmetry.space_group_name_H-M   'P 1'
#
loop_
_entity.id
_entity.type
_entity.pdbx_description
1 polymer ?
#
loop_
_entity_poly.entity_id
_entity_poly.type
_entity_poly.pdbx_seq_one_letter_code
_entity_poly.pdbx_strand_id
1 'polypeptide(L)'
;MPETPLHYLTITELADRIRSGDLSPVDATQAQLDRIDNLDGHLKSYATVMADHAIGSARRAEEEIAAGEYKGPLHGVPIAVKDLCFTTGVRTMGGSKVNADLVPSFDSTVVAKLEAAGAVLLGKLNLTEGAMGGYNPALQIPLNPWNNDRWTGSSSSGSGAATAAGLCYGSLGSDTGGSIRFPAAACGIVGIKPTWGRVSRYGVLALAESLDHVGPMTRSVADSAVMLQAIAGYDPNDPTSLSDPVPDYMDGIADGIEGVRIGYDLSHISDQVDPELTAAVLNGIEVLSELGAEIVEIEMPDVDRYLPAWPVLCSAEAVAAHRENYPDRRDDYGPWFRGWLDMGAAKAGADYAEANNMRAECNGLIREAFKDIDLMACPSTIGPAYPVTPEMLYGEMDTRRGSAFQRFTVPYDYNGAPTISVPCGFSSDGLPLSLQLVGKHLSEQLLCRAGHAYEQATDWHTHRPPEP
;
A
#
# COMPACT_ATOMS: atom_id res chain seq x y z
N MET A 1 18.10 -25.29 -8.02
CA MET A 1 17.88 -24.06 -7.23
C MET A 1 17.55 -24.50 -5.82
N PRO A 2 18.04 -23.83 -4.76
CA PRO A 2 17.56 -24.12 -3.41
C PRO A 2 16.05 -23.92 -3.37
N GLU A 3 15.36 -24.76 -2.61
CA GLU A 3 13.90 -24.68 -2.44
C GLU A 3 13.52 -23.33 -1.80
N THR A 4 12.49 -22.67 -2.34
CA THR A 4 11.96 -21.42 -1.75
C THR A 4 11.48 -21.72 -0.33
N PRO A 5 12.02 -21.03 0.71
CA PRO A 5 11.56 -21.19 2.08
C PRO A 5 10.06 -20.90 2.18
N LEU A 6 9.39 -21.62 3.08
CA LEU A 6 7.93 -21.54 3.28
C LEU A 6 7.42 -20.10 3.35
N HIS A 7 8.02 -19.26 4.19
CA HIS A 7 7.63 -17.86 4.42
C HIS A 7 7.83 -16.91 3.21
N TYR A 8 8.52 -17.37 2.17
CA TYR A 8 8.71 -16.65 0.91
C TYR A 8 7.94 -17.27 -0.27
N LEU A 9 7.14 -18.32 -0.06
CA LEU A 9 6.18 -18.73 -1.07
C LEU A 9 5.21 -17.56 -1.37
N THR A 10 4.72 -17.53 -2.61
CA THR A 10 3.61 -16.67 -3.01
C THR A 10 2.30 -17.16 -2.38
N ILE A 11 1.30 -16.30 -2.30
CA ILE A 11 -0.07 -16.68 -1.89
C ILE A 11 -0.57 -17.79 -2.81
N THR A 12 -0.36 -17.68 -4.12
CA THR A 12 -0.80 -18.69 -5.09
C THR A 12 -0.15 -20.05 -4.88
N GLU A 13 1.17 -20.11 -4.63
CA GLU A 13 1.87 -21.38 -4.34
C GLU A 13 1.43 -21.98 -3.01
N LEU A 14 1.23 -21.15 -1.98
CA LEU A 14 0.76 -21.60 -0.68
C LEU A 14 -0.66 -22.17 -0.77
N ALA A 15 -1.53 -21.47 -1.51
CA ALA A 15 -2.91 -21.85 -1.73
C ALA A 15 -3.02 -23.22 -2.43
N ASP A 16 -2.18 -23.48 -3.44
CA ASP A 16 -2.14 -24.76 -4.14
C ASP A 16 -1.73 -25.90 -3.21
N ARG A 17 -0.70 -25.70 -2.37
CA ARG A 17 -0.25 -26.69 -1.39
C ARG A 17 -1.28 -26.94 -0.28
N ILE A 18 -1.98 -25.89 0.15
CA ILE A 18 -3.07 -26.02 1.13
C ILE A 18 -4.24 -26.80 0.51
N ARG A 19 -4.63 -26.46 -0.72
CA ARG A 19 -5.74 -27.10 -1.43
C ARG A 19 -5.46 -28.57 -1.72
N SER A 20 -4.23 -28.94 -2.06
CA SER A 20 -3.84 -30.34 -2.30
C SER A 20 -3.73 -31.17 -1.02
N GLY A 21 -3.64 -30.52 0.14
CA GLY A 21 -3.35 -31.16 1.43
C GLY A 21 -1.86 -31.42 1.67
N ASP A 22 -0.97 -30.91 0.82
CA ASP A 22 0.49 -31.01 1.00
C ASP A 22 0.99 -30.12 2.14
N LEU A 23 0.23 -29.10 2.52
CA LEU A 23 0.53 -28.21 3.62
C LEU A 23 -0.74 -27.90 4.43
N SER A 24 -0.69 -28.08 5.75
CA SER A 24 -1.77 -27.63 6.63
C SER A 24 -1.78 -26.11 6.74
N PRO A 25 -2.95 -25.43 6.69
CA PRO A 25 -3.03 -24.00 7.00
C PRO A 25 -2.65 -23.73 8.47
N VAL A 26 -2.85 -24.69 9.38
CA VAL A 26 -2.41 -24.58 10.78
C VAL A 26 -0.88 -24.57 10.86
N ASP A 27 -0.21 -25.48 10.15
CA ASP A 27 1.25 -25.52 10.11
C ASP A 27 1.83 -24.26 9.45
N ALA A 28 1.23 -23.79 8.35
CA ALA A 28 1.62 -22.55 7.69
C ALA A 28 1.48 -21.32 8.61
N THR A 29 0.39 -21.28 9.40
CA THR A 29 0.13 -20.20 10.36
C THR A 29 1.09 -20.26 11.53
N GLN A 30 1.33 -21.44 12.11
CA GLN A 30 2.27 -21.62 13.21
C GLN A 30 3.68 -21.22 12.79
N ALA A 31 4.13 -21.63 11.59
CA ALA A 31 5.43 -21.24 11.06
C ALA A 31 5.58 -19.72 10.92
N GLN A 32 4.52 -19.00 10.54
CA GLN A 32 4.55 -17.53 10.47
C GLN A 32 4.56 -16.88 11.86
N LEU A 33 3.77 -17.39 12.81
CA LEU A 33 3.78 -16.88 14.19
C LEU A 33 5.15 -17.09 14.86
N ASP A 34 5.78 -18.25 14.67
CA ASP A 34 7.13 -18.53 15.17
C ASP A 34 8.15 -17.58 14.53
N ARG A 35 8.01 -17.29 13.22
CA ARG A 35 8.88 -16.34 12.55
C ARG A 35 8.70 -14.91 13.06
N ILE A 36 7.45 -14.48 13.31
CA ILE A 36 7.13 -13.18 13.91
C ILE A 36 7.79 -13.07 15.29
N ASP A 37 7.66 -14.08 16.15
CA ASP A 37 8.27 -14.09 17.49
C ASP A 37 9.80 -13.94 17.43
N ASN A 38 10.43 -14.58 16.45
CA ASN A 38 11.89 -14.55 16.29
C ASN A 38 12.44 -13.24 15.68
N LEU A 39 11.72 -12.60 14.75
CA LEU A 39 12.27 -11.49 13.96
C LEU A 39 11.64 -10.14 14.25
N ASP A 40 10.36 -10.08 14.63
CA ASP A 40 9.65 -8.80 14.70
C ASP A 40 10.03 -7.96 15.91
N GLY A 41 10.64 -8.55 16.94
CA GLY A 41 11.29 -7.78 18.01
C GLY A 41 12.37 -6.82 17.49
N HIS A 42 12.99 -7.17 16.35
CA HIS A 42 13.94 -6.33 15.64
C HIS A 42 13.26 -5.36 14.66
N LEU A 43 12.40 -5.89 13.77
CA LEU A 43 11.78 -5.13 12.68
C LEU A 43 10.64 -4.21 13.13
N LYS A 44 9.96 -4.54 14.24
CA LYS A 44 8.88 -3.77 14.89
C LYS A 44 7.71 -3.47 13.93
N SER A 45 7.42 -4.40 13.04
CA SER A 45 6.44 -4.25 11.97
C SER A 45 5.01 -4.52 12.44
N TYR A 46 4.79 -5.29 13.51
CA TYR A 46 3.46 -5.52 14.08
C TYR A 46 3.15 -4.54 15.22
N ALA A 47 1.95 -3.94 15.16
CA ALA A 47 1.36 -3.21 16.27
C ALA A 47 0.64 -4.15 17.26
N THR A 48 0.04 -5.23 16.76
CA THR A 48 -0.62 -6.27 17.58
C THR A 48 -0.60 -7.60 16.85
N VAL A 49 0.01 -8.63 17.45
CA VAL A 49 -0.05 -10.01 16.97
C VAL A 49 -1.29 -10.69 17.53
N MET A 50 -2.01 -11.45 16.70
CA MET A 50 -3.30 -12.08 17.02
C MET A 50 -3.18 -13.62 17.00
N ALA A 51 -2.18 -14.18 17.69
CA ALA A 51 -1.81 -15.61 17.60
C ALA A 51 -2.98 -16.58 17.82
N ASP A 52 -3.74 -16.42 18.91
CA ASP A 52 -4.87 -17.30 19.22
C ASP A 52 -5.99 -17.23 18.16
N HIS A 53 -6.27 -16.02 17.68
CA HIS A 53 -7.23 -15.79 16.61
C HIS A 53 -6.77 -16.44 15.30
N ALA A 54 -5.50 -16.24 14.94
CA ALA A 54 -4.90 -16.77 13.73
C ALA A 54 -4.96 -18.31 13.72
N ILE A 55 -4.55 -18.97 14.81
CA ILE A 55 -4.60 -20.44 14.93
C ILE A 55 -6.05 -20.95 14.94
N GLY A 56 -6.97 -20.24 15.59
CA GLY A 56 -8.39 -20.56 15.54
C GLY A 56 -8.96 -20.49 14.12
N SER A 57 -8.61 -19.45 13.36
CA SER A 57 -9.03 -19.30 11.96
C SER A 57 -8.42 -20.37 11.05
N ALA A 58 -7.14 -20.68 11.24
CA ALA A 58 -6.44 -21.70 10.48
C ALA A 58 -7.05 -23.10 10.66
N ARG A 59 -7.46 -23.45 11.89
CA ARG A 59 -8.17 -24.72 12.17
C ARG A 59 -9.53 -24.78 11.47
N ARG A 60 -10.30 -23.68 11.50
CA ARG A 60 -11.57 -23.61 10.76
C ARG A 60 -11.36 -23.79 9.27
N ALA A 61 -10.35 -23.12 8.69
CA ALA A 61 -10.01 -23.28 7.28
C ALA A 61 -9.62 -24.73 6.97
N GLU A 62 -8.82 -25.39 7.82
CA GLU A 62 -8.47 -26.81 7.64
C GLU A 62 -9.70 -27.72 7.62
N GLU A 63 -10.63 -27.54 8.57
CA GLU A 63 -11.88 -28.31 8.66
C GLU A 63 -12.76 -28.11 7.42
N GLU A 64 -12.96 -26.86 7.00
CA GLU A 64 -13.75 -26.49 5.81
C GLU A 64 -13.13 -27.08 4.53
N ILE A 65 -11.80 -26.98 4.37
CA ILE A 65 -11.07 -27.51 3.21
C ILE A 65 -11.17 -29.04 3.17
N ALA A 66 -10.99 -29.72 4.31
CA ALA A 66 -11.14 -31.17 4.41
C ALA A 66 -12.57 -31.64 4.10
N ALA A 67 -13.57 -30.79 4.37
CA ALA A 67 -14.98 -31.03 4.00
C ALA A 67 -15.29 -30.74 2.52
N GLY A 68 -14.32 -30.22 1.74
CA GLY A 68 -14.50 -29.87 0.33
C GLY A 68 -15.02 -28.45 0.09
N GLU A 69 -15.07 -27.60 1.12
CA GLU A 69 -15.58 -26.22 1.08
C GLU A 69 -14.45 -25.21 0.80
N TYR A 70 -13.67 -25.44 -0.26
CA TYR A 70 -12.57 -24.55 -0.61
C TYR A 70 -13.08 -23.20 -1.18
N LYS A 71 -12.82 -22.10 -0.46
CA LYS A 71 -13.31 -20.74 -0.77
C LYS A 71 -12.48 -19.99 -1.82
N GLY A 72 -11.30 -20.49 -2.17
CA GLY A 72 -10.41 -19.87 -3.15
C GLY A 72 -9.01 -19.60 -2.62
N PRO A 73 -8.19 -18.83 -3.36
CA PRO A 73 -6.74 -18.73 -3.11
C PRO A 73 -6.31 -18.14 -1.77
N LEU A 74 -7.18 -17.44 -1.05
CA LEU A 74 -6.87 -16.95 0.30
C LEU A 74 -7.26 -17.93 1.42
N HIS A 75 -7.96 -19.02 1.11
CA HIS A 75 -8.50 -19.91 2.13
C HIS A 75 -7.37 -20.64 2.88
N GLY A 76 -7.20 -20.30 4.17
CA GLY A 76 -6.12 -20.81 5.01
C GLY A 76 -4.80 -20.05 4.91
N VAL A 77 -4.72 -18.96 4.13
CA VAL A 77 -3.47 -18.20 3.90
C VAL A 77 -3.25 -17.15 5.00
N PRO A 78 -2.08 -17.15 5.69
CA PRO A 78 -1.75 -16.15 6.70
C PRO A 78 -1.41 -14.75 6.13
N ILE A 79 -2.23 -13.76 6.44
CA ILE A 79 -2.07 -12.37 6.02
C ILE A 79 -2.16 -11.41 7.21
N ALA A 80 -1.83 -10.15 7.03
CA ALA A 80 -1.95 -9.12 8.05
C ALA A 80 -2.59 -7.84 7.51
N VAL A 81 -3.12 -6.97 8.38
CA VAL A 81 -3.73 -5.69 7.94
C VAL A 81 -3.11 -4.53 8.69
N LYS A 82 -2.99 -3.37 8.04
CA LYS A 82 -2.57 -2.14 8.71
C LYS A 82 -3.48 -1.81 9.91
N ASP A 83 -2.90 -1.26 10.98
CA ASP A 83 -3.59 -0.87 12.22
C ASP A 83 -4.50 0.38 12.09
N LEU A 84 -5.19 0.47 10.95
CA LEU A 84 -6.34 1.35 10.70
C LEU A 84 -7.63 0.55 10.52
N CYS A 85 -7.53 -0.72 10.09
CA CYS A 85 -8.67 -1.55 9.79
C CYS A 85 -9.29 -2.02 11.10
N PHE A 86 -10.55 -1.65 11.39
CA PHE A 86 -11.23 -2.16 12.56
C PHE A 86 -11.33 -3.69 12.53
N THR A 87 -11.11 -4.28 13.69
CA THR A 87 -11.20 -5.72 13.92
C THR A 87 -11.88 -5.92 15.27
N THR A 88 -12.98 -6.66 15.29
CA THR A 88 -13.83 -6.84 16.45
C THR A 88 -13.03 -7.41 17.63
N GLY A 89 -13.05 -6.72 18.76
CA GLY A 89 -12.37 -7.18 19.98
C GLY A 89 -10.84 -7.04 19.97
N VAL A 90 -10.26 -6.43 18.93
CA VAL A 90 -8.81 -6.18 18.82
C VAL A 90 -8.55 -4.68 18.77
N ARG A 91 -7.55 -4.22 19.52
CA ARG A 91 -7.20 -2.80 19.53
C ARG A 91 -6.85 -2.31 18.12
N THR A 92 -7.29 -1.10 17.79
CA THR A 92 -6.94 -0.41 16.55
C THR A 92 -6.51 1.02 16.88
N MET A 93 -5.20 1.28 16.86
CA MET A 93 -4.63 2.50 17.45
C MET A 93 -4.33 3.58 16.41
N GLY A 94 -4.22 3.23 15.13
CA GLY A 94 -3.84 4.18 14.08
C GLY A 94 -2.46 4.82 14.32
N GLY A 95 -1.57 4.10 15.01
CA GLY A 95 -0.25 4.63 15.39
C GLY A 95 -0.32 5.80 16.37
N SER A 96 -1.45 5.99 17.07
CA SER A 96 -1.66 7.12 17.97
C SER A 96 -1.94 6.69 19.40
N LYS A 97 -1.34 7.42 20.35
CA LYS A 97 -1.65 7.28 21.79
C LYS A 97 -3.11 7.61 22.09
N VAL A 98 -3.75 8.48 21.30
CA VAL A 98 -5.12 8.93 21.55
C VAL A 98 -6.13 7.77 21.44
N ASN A 99 -5.83 6.80 20.58
CA ASN A 99 -6.63 5.61 20.31
C ASN A 99 -6.01 4.33 20.91
N ALA A 100 -5.08 4.44 21.87
CA ALA A 100 -4.37 3.29 22.44
C ALA A 100 -5.30 2.20 23.02
N ASP A 101 -6.47 2.62 23.50
CA ASP A 101 -7.52 1.78 24.10
C ASP A 101 -8.74 1.57 23.20
N LEU A 102 -8.70 2.01 21.93
CA LEU A 102 -9.81 1.83 21.00
C LEU A 102 -9.94 0.35 20.62
N VAL A 103 -11.02 -0.28 21.07
CA VAL A 103 -11.40 -1.65 20.70
C VAL A 103 -12.72 -1.59 19.92
N PRO A 104 -12.70 -1.76 18.58
CA PRO A 104 -13.91 -1.73 17.77
C PRO A 104 -14.89 -2.86 18.12
N SER A 105 -16.18 -2.56 17.99
CA SER A 105 -17.29 -3.50 18.16
C SER A 105 -17.74 -4.19 16.87
N PHE A 106 -17.09 -3.85 15.75
CA PHE A 106 -17.37 -4.41 14.43
C PHE A 106 -16.10 -4.44 13.59
N ASP A 107 -16.08 -5.31 12.58
CA ASP A 107 -14.99 -5.41 11.61
C ASP A 107 -15.16 -4.38 10.50
N SER A 108 -14.04 -3.83 10.04
CA SER A 108 -14.01 -3.10 8.78
C SER A 108 -14.45 -3.99 7.62
N THR A 109 -15.02 -3.40 6.58
CA THR A 109 -15.51 -4.19 5.43
C THR A 109 -14.40 -5.01 4.78
N VAL A 110 -13.18 -4.48 4.71
CA VAL A 110 -12.03 -5.22 4.17
C VAL A 110 -11.65 -6.42 5.04
N VAL A 111 -11.69 -6.30 6.38
CA VAL A 111 -11.45 -7.43 7.29
C VAL A 111 -12.54 -8.48 7.15
N ALA A 112 -13.81 -8.08 7.16
CA ALA A 112 -14.93 -9.00 6.99
C ALA A 112 -14.88 -9.76 5.65
N LYS A 113 -14.49 -9.09 4.55
CA LYS A 113 -14.29 -9.72 3.24
C LYS A 113 -13.12 -10.70 3.21
N LEU A 114 -11.99 -10.36 3.85
CA LEU A 114 -10.84 -11.27 3.96
C LEU A 114 -11.18 -12.52 4.77
N GLU A 115 -11.89 -12.38 5.89
CA GLU A 115 -12.36 -13.53 6.68
C GLU A 115 -13.38 -14.38 5.90
N ALA A 116 -14.28 -13.76 5.15
CA ALA A 116 -15.22 -14.46 4.28
C ALA A 116 -14.52 -15.25 3.16
N ALA A 117 -13.37 -14.76 2.66
CA ALA A 117 -12.50 -15.48 1.73
C ALA A 117 -11.69 -16.60 2.42
N GLY A 118 -11.80 -16.74 3.73
CA GLY A 118 -11.11 -17.76 4.53
C GLY A 118 -9.66 -17.42 4.86
N ALA A 119 -9.25 -16.15 4.72
CA ALA A 119 -7.90 -15.73 5.08
C ALA A 119 -7.65 -15.83 6.59
N VAL A 120 -6.41 -16.13 6.97
CA VAL A 120 -5.99 -16.21 8.37
C VAL A 120 -5.33 -14.89 8.75
N LEU A 121 -5.99 -14.10 9.60
CA LEU A 121 -5.45 -12.81 10.04
C LEU A 121 -4.44 -12.97 11.18
N LEU A 122 -3.16 -12.75 10.87
CA LEU A 122 -2.02 -12.82 11.81
C LEU A 122 -1.98 -11.66 12.81
N GLY A 123 -2.44 -10.47 12.41
CA GLY A 123 -2.37 -9.30 13.26
C GLY A 123 -2.54 -7.96 12.55
N LYS A 124 -2.24 -6.91 13.32
CA LYS A 124 -2.31 -5.50 12.94
C LYS A 124 -0.89 -4.95 12.76
N LEU A 125 -0.62 -4.35 11.61
CA LEU A 125 0.70 -3.84 11.24
C LEU A 125 0.86 -2.37 11.64
N ASN A 126 2.05 -2.06 12.13
CA ASN A 126 2.45 -0.75 12.60
C ASN A 126 2.54 0.26 11.45
N LEU A 127 2.47 1.54 11.80
CA LEU A 127 2.30 2.66 10.89
C LEU A 127 2.75 3.96 11.56
N THR A 128 2.96 4.98 10.75
CA THR A 128 3.07 6.36 11.25
C THR A 128 1.73 6.85 11.81
N GLU A 129 1.79 7.77 12.78
CA GLU A 129 0.62 8.26 13.50
C GLU A 129 -0.40 8.92 12.56
N GLY A 130 -1.66 8.53 12.68
CA GLY A 130 -2.76 9.09 11.88
C GLY A 130 -2.60 8.81 10.39
N ALA A 131 -1.86 7.75 10.02
CA ALA A 131 -1.52 7.43 8.64
C ALA A 131 -0.72 8.54 7.91
N MET A 132 0.01 9.38 8.65
CA MET A 132 0.73 10.53 8.08
C MET A 132 2.26 10.38 8.15
N GLY A 133 3.06 11.44 8.33
CA GLY A 133 4.51 11.39 8.02
C GLY A 133 5.42 10.91 9.16
N GLY A 134 5.01 11.09 10.42
CA GLY A 134 5.84 10.80 11.61
C GLY A 134 5.17 9.83 12.58
N TYR A 135 5.90 9.39 13.58
CA TYR A 135 5.45 8.42 14.58
C TYR A 135 5.15 9.10 15.92
N ASN A 136 4.21 8.54 16.67
CA ASN A 136 4.01 8.95 18.06
C ASN A 136 5.18 8.43 18.92
N PRO A 137 5.85 9.28 19.72
CA PRO A 137 6.98 8.86 20.57
C PRO A 137 6.65 7.78 21.61
N ALA A 138 5.37 7.53 21.89
CA ALA A 138 4.92 6.45 22.77
C ALA A 138 4.94 5.07 22.09
N LEU A 139 5.13 5.00 20.77
CA LEU A 139 5.09 3.78 19.97
C LEU A 139 6.42 3.54 19.27
N GLN A 140 6.60 2.34 18.72
CA GLN A 140 7.81 1.94 18.04
C GLN A 140 7.81 2.33 16.56
N ILE A 141 9.01 2.53 16.00
CA ILE A 141 9.23 2.75 14.56
C ILE A 141 9.57 1.41 13.89
N PRO A 142 8.83 0.98 12.85
CA PRO A 142 9.22 -0.14 11.99
C PRO A 142 10.51 0.15 11.23
N LEU A 143 11.41 -0.83 11.17
CA LEU A 143 12.68 -0.73 10.47
C LEU A 143 12.56 -1.27 9.04
N ASN A 144 13.32 -0.70 8.11
CA ASN A 144 13.37 -1.18 6.73
C ASN A 144 14.20 -2.47 6.69
N PRO A 145 13.65 -3.61 6.22
CA PRO A 145 14.33 -4.90 6.28
C PRO A 145 15.56 -4.97 5.38
N TRP A 146 15.69 -4.09 4.37
CA TRP A 146 16.91 -4.01 3.54
C TRP A 146 18.05 -3.31 4.26
N ASN A 147 17.73 -2.32 5.10
CA ASN A 147 18.70 -1.58 5.91
C ASN A 147 17.98 -0.75 6.99
N ASN A 148 18.27 -1.05 8.25
CA ASN A 148 17.60 -0.46 9.41
C ASN A 148 17.68 1.07 9.54
N ASP A 149 18.71 1.69 8.96
CA ASP A 149 18.90 3.15 9.01
C ASP A 149 18.25 3.86 7.82
N ARG A 150 17.51 3.13 6.97
CA ARG A 150 16.81 3.65 5.80
C ARG A 150 15.32 3.75 6.04
N TRP A 151 14.70 4.71 5.36
CA TRP A 151 13.26 4.92 5.44
C TRP A 151 12.49 3.67 4.96
N THR A 152 11.56 3.19 5.77
CA THR A 152 10.66 2.06 5.45
C THR A 152 9.52 2.46 4.51
N GLY A 153 9.42 3.74 4.16
CA GLY A 153 8.19 4.32 3.60
C GLY A 153 7.22 4.77 4.69
N SER A 154 6.23 5.57 4.31
CA SER A 154 5.10 5.96 5.16
C SER A 154 3.82 5.98 4.33
N SER A 155 2.64 5.78 4.91
CA SER A 155 2.40 5.44 6.32
C SER A 155 2.28 3.95 6.59
N SER A 156 2.12 3.10 5.57
CA SER A 156 2.00 1.64 5.72
C SER A 156 3.37 0.96 5.94
N SER A 157 4.19 1.50 6.86
CA SER A 157 5.57 1.07 7.08
C SER A 157 5.66 -0.36 7.60
N GLY A 158 4.81 -0.76 8.55
CA GLY A 158 4.72 -2.14 9.02
C GLY A 158 4.25 -3.10 7.91
N SER A 159 3.29 -2.67 7.06
CA SER A 159 2.86 -3.44 5.88
C SER A 159 4.00 -3.71 4.91
N GLY A 160 4.80 -2.69 4.61
CA GLY A 160 6.01 -2.83 3.78
C GLY A 160 7.03 -3.79 4.40
N ALA A 161 7.43 -3.54 5.65
CA ALA A 161 8.46 -4.31 6.33
C ALA A 161 8.07 -5.79 6.54
N ALA A 162 6.86 -6.05 7.06
CA ALA A 162 6.38 -7.39 7.34
C ALA A 162 6.26 -8.23 6.07
N THR A 163 5.75 -7.64 4.98
CA THR A 163 5.59 -8.34 3.71
C THR A 163 6.94 -8.67 3.06
N ALA A 164 7.87 -7.73 3.06
CA ALA A 164 9.20 -7.90 2.47
C ALA A 164 10.04 -8.94 3.24
N ALA A 165 9.97 -8.94 4.58
CA ALA A 165 10.70 -9.88 5.44
C ALA A 165 10.03 -11.26 5.56
N GLY A 166 8.93 -11.50 4.83
CA GLY A 166 8.20 -12.76 4.88
C GLY A 166 7.49 -13.03 6.21
N LEU A 167 7.14 -12.01 6.98
CA LEU A 167 6.37 -12.13 8.24
C LEU A 167 4.86 -12.24 8.02
N CYS A 168 4.41 -12.11 6.77
CA CYS A 168 3.07 -12.43 6.29
C CYS A 168 3.15 -12.75 4.79
N TYR A 169 2.15 -13.43 4.21
CA TYR A 169 2.14 -13.72 2.77
C TYR A 169 1.63 -12.54 1.93
N GLY A 170 0.84 -11.67 2.54
CA GLY A 170 0.42 -10.40 2.01
C GLY A 170 -0.17 -9.54 3.11
N SER A 171 -0.30 -8.24 2.84
CA SER A 171 -0.90 -7.32 3.78
C SER A 171 -1.77 -6.27 3.11
N LEU A 172 -2.62 -5.63 3.92
CA LEU A 172 -3.29 -4.40 3.51
C LEU A 172 -2.52 -3.17 3.98
N GLY A 173 -2.46 -2.16 3.13
CA GLY A 173 -2.07 -0.79 3.44
C GLY A 173 -3.20 0.21 3.19
N SER A 174 -2.94 1.48 3.47
CA SER A 174 -3.80 2.58 3.03
C SER A 174 -2.98 3.65 2.31
N ASP A 175 -3.60 4.36 1.37
CA ASP A 175 -2.95 5.36 0.52
C ASP A 175 -3.81 6.63 0.40
N THR A 176 -3.25 7.76 0.84
CA THR A 176 -3.87 9.10 0.80
C THR A 176 -3.04 10.10 -0.03
N GLY A 177 -1.83 9.70 -0.42
CA GLY A 177 -0.78 10.58 -0.94
C GLY A 177 0.55 9.87 -1.26
N GLY A 178 0.51 8.54 -1.35
CA GLY A 178 1.62 7.62 -1.57
C GLY A 178 1.74 6.49 -0.54
N SER A 179 0.81 6.35 0.40
CA SER A 179 1.04 5.52 1.60
C SER A 179 1.01 3.99 1.41
N ILE A 180 0.63 3.48 0.24
CA ILE A 180 0.90 2.10 -0.21
C ILE A 180 2.17 2.06 -1.08
N ARG A 181 2.29 3.03 -1.98
CA ARG A 181 3.36 3.09 -2.99
C ARG A 181 4.74 3.38 -2.42
N PHE A 182 4.85 4.24 -1.40
CA PHE A 182 6.12 4.57 -0.77
C PHE A 182 6.70 3.38 0.00
N PRO A 183 5.96 2.69 0.90
CA PRO A 183 6.50 1.49 1.53
C PRO A 183 6.71 0.33 0.55
N ALA A 184 5.88 0.22 -0.50
CA ALA A 184 6.12 -0.77 -1.55
C ALA A 184 7.47 -0.54 -2.26
N ALA A 185 7.74 0.71 -2.65
CA ALA A 185 9.01 1.11 -3.26
C ALA A 185 10.20 0.93 -2.31
N ALA A 186 10.08 1.41 -1.06
CA ALA A 186 11.18 1.38 -0.10
C ALA A 186 11.53 -0.03 0.40
N CYS A 187 10.55 -0.95 0.42
CA CYS A 187 10.74 -2.33 0.86
C CYS A 187 10.87 -3.33 -0.29
N GLY A 188 10.81 -2.88 -1.55
CA GLY A 188 11.00 -3.74 -2.72
C GLY A 188 9.89 -4.78 -2.88
N ILE A 189 8.64 -4.36 -2.73
CA ILE A 189 7.46 -5.22 -2.86
C ILE A 189 6.45 -4.61 -3.85
N VAL A 190 5.42 -5.38 -4.19
CA VAL A 190 4.29 -4.92 -5.00
C VAL A 190 3.28 -4.20 -4.12
N GLY A 191 2.72 -3.09 -4.61
CA GLY A 191 1.63 -2.38 -3.95
C GLY A 191 0.61 -1.86 -4.96
N ILE A 192 -0.68 -2.14 -4.73
CA ILE A 192 -1.77 -1.59 -5.53
C ILE A 192 -2.53 -0.54 -4.73
N LYS A 193 -2.61 0.69 -5.26
CA LYS A 193 -3.63 1.65 -4.86
C LYS A 193 -4.78 1.50 -5.86
N PRO A 194 -5.96 0.98 -5.45
CA PRO A 194 -7.06 0.79 -6.39
C PRO A 194 -7.67 2.14 -6.77
N THR A 195 -8.67 2.08 -7.66
CA THR A 195 -9.51 3.22 -7.98
C THR A 195 -10.24 3.73 -6.74
N TRP A 196 -10.39 5.04 -6.58
CA TRP A 196 -11.12 5.59 -5.43
C TRP A 196 -12.57 5.07 -5.40
N GLY A 197 -12.97 4.49 -4.26
CA GLY A 197 -14.25 3.82 -4.09
C GLY A 197 -14.33 2.37 -4.57
N ARG A 198 -13.29 1.82 -5.23
CA ARG A 198 -13.26 0.39 -5.61
C ARG A 198 -13.20 -0.54 -4.40
N VAL A 199 -12.55 -0.11 -3.32
CA VAL A 199 -12.47 -0.80 -2.04
C VAL A 199 -13.12 0.07 -0.98
N SER A 200 -14.01 -0.53 -0.19
CA SER A 200 -14.72 0.17 0.89
C SER A 200 -13.75 0.68 1.96
N ARG A 201 -14.09 1.84 2.53
CA ARG A 201 -13.37 2.49 3.63
C ARG A 201 -14.14 2.38 4.96
N TYR A 202 -15.29 1.69 4.96
CA TYR A 202 -16.09 1.49 6.17
C TYR A 202 -15.29 0.72 7.24
N GLY A 203 -15.24 1.30 8.45
CA GLY A 203 -14.49 0.76 9.58
C GLY A 203 -12.97 0.92 9.44
N VAL A 204 -12.47 1.77 8.56
CA VAL A 204 -11.04 2.11 8.48
C VAL A 204 -10.85 3.51 9.06
N LEU A 205 -9.91 3.66 10.00
CA LEU A 205 -9.57 4.98 10.55
C LEU A 205 -9.13 5.92 9.42
N ALA A 206 -9.87 7.02 9.25
CA ALA A 206 -9.63 7.99 8.19
C ALA A 206 -8.47 8.94 8.50
N LEU A 207 -7.74 9.32 7.45
CA LEU A 207 -6.88 10.50 7.45
C LEU A 207 -7.55 11.62 6.65
N ALA A 208 -7.92 11.35 5.39
CA ALA A 208 -8.63 12.29 4.55
C ALA A 208 -9.60 11.53 3.63
N GLU A 209 -10.87 11.50 4.02
CA GLU A 209 -11.92 10.71 3.38
C GLU A 209 -11.99 10.89 1.85
N SER A 210 -11.72 12.08 1.33
CA SER A 210 -11.78 12.34 -0.12
C SER A 210 -10.55 11.88 -0.90
N LEU A 211 -9.55 11.33 -0.22
CA LEU A 211 -8.25 10.91 -0.76
C LEU A 211 -7.87 9.48 -0.35
N ASP A 212 -8.43 8.96 0.74
CA ASP A 212 -8.06 7.67 1.31
C ASP A 212 -8.44 6.50 0.39
N HIS A 213 -7.51 5.55 0.26
CA HIS A 213 -7.69 4.26 -0.39
C HIS A 213 -7.20 3.15 0.54
N VAL A 214 -7.74 1.95 0.37
CA VAL A 214 -7.23 0.71 0.98
C VAL A 214 -6.82 -0.22 -0.14
N GLY A 215 -5.67 -0.87 -0.03
CA GLY A 215 -5.16 -1.73 -1.10
C GLY A 215 -4.10 -2.73 -0.63
N PRO A 216 -3.83 -3.77 -1.44
CA PRO A 216 -2.91 -4.84 -1.10
C PRO A 216 -1.45 -4.45 -1.27
N MET A 217 -0.60 -5.10 -0.48
CA MET A 217 0.85 -5.06 -0.52
C MET A 217 1.38 -6.50 -0.43
N THR A 218 2.08 -6.97 -1.46
CA THR A 218 2.46 -8.38 -1.63
C THR A 218 3.85 -8.50 -2.28
N ARG A 219 4.41 -9.71 -2.33
CA ARG A 219 5.71 -9.94 -3.00
C ARG A 219 5.58 -10.23 -4.50
N SER A 220 4.37 -10.54 -4.98
CA SER A 220 4.10 -10.73 -6.40
C SER A 220 2.83 -10.02 -6.86
N VAL A 221 2.72 -9.75 -8.16
CA VAL A 221 1.57 -9.11 -8.78
C VAL A 221 0.34 -10.01 -8.73
N ALA A 222 0.52 -11.32 -8.94
CA ALA A 222 -0.56 -12.30 -8.81
C ALA A 222 -1.16 -12.32 -7.40
N ASP A 223 -0.31 -12.26 -6.37
CA ASP A 223 -0.77 -12.19 -4.97
C ASP A 223 -1.55 -10.89 -4.70
N SER A 224 -1.10 -9.77 -5.27
CA SER A 224 -1.81 -8.49 -5.18
C SER A 224 -3.19 -8.54 -5.86
N ALA A 225 -3.29 -9.19 -7.02
CA ALA A 225 -4.56 -9.39 -7.73
C ALA A 225 -5.53 -10.27 -6.90
N VAL A 226 -5.04 -11.36 -6.30
CA VAL A 226 -5.82 -12.22 -5.39
C VAL A 226 -6.33 -11.45 -4.17
N MET A 227 -5.48 -10.66 -3.52
CA MET A 227 -5.90 -9.86 -2.36
C MET A 227 -6.89 -8.76 -2.77
N LEU A 228 -6.66 -8.08 -3.89
CA LEU A 228 -7.57 -7.06 -4.40
C LEU A 228 -8.94 -7.65 -4.74
N GLN A 229 -8.98 -8.84 -5.34
CA GLN A 229 -10.21 -9.56 -5.67
C GLN A 229 -11.09 -9.77 -4.44
N ALA A 230 -10.47 -10.12 -3.31
CA ALA A 230 -11.19 -10.39 -2.07
C ALA A 230 -11.80 -9.12 -1.46
N ILE A 231 -11.10 -7.98 -1.49
CA ILE A 231 -11.52 -6.76 -0.78
C ILE A 231 -12.36 -5.79 -1.64
N ALA A 232 -12.24 -5.86 -2.97
CA ALA A 232 -12.92 -4.97 -3.89
C ALA A 232 -14.44 -5.18 -3.93
N GLY A 233 -15.16 -4.15 -4.39
CA GLY A 233 -16.59 -4.19 -4.68
C GLY A 233 -17.45 -3.41 -3.71
N TYR A 234 -18.66 -3.10 -4.19
CA TYR A 234 -19.68 -2.30 -3.50
C TYR A 234 -19.89 -2.73 -2.05
N ASP A 235 -20.09 -1.74 -1.18
CA ASP A 235 -20.42 -1.91 0.22
C ASP A 235 -21.56 -0.96 0.62
N PRO A 236 -22.72 -1.47 1.06
CA PRO A 236 -23.83 -0.63 1.50
C PRO A 236 -23.52 0.21 2.76
N ASN A 237 -22.47 -0.13 3.53
CA ASN A 237 -22.03 0.66 4.68
C ASN A 237 -21.13 1.85 4.29
N ASP A 238 -20.60 1.86 3.06
CA ASP A 238 -19.79 2.93 2.52
C ASP A 238 -20.51 3.60 1.34
N PRO A 239 -21.17 4.76 1.54
CA PRO A 239 -21.88 5.46 0.47
C PRO A 239 -20.96 6.03 -0.62
N THR A 240 -19.63 5.97 -0.44
CA THR A 240 -18.64 6.35 -1.45
C THR A 240 -18.11 5.17 -2.25
N SER A 241 -18.48 3.94 -1.89
CA SER A 241 -18.07 2.75 -2.63
C SER A 241 -18.75 2.67 -4.00
N LEU A 242 -17.99 2.28 -5.02
CA LEU A 242 -18.47 2.16 -6.39
C LEU A 242 -19.37 0.93 -6.54
N SER A 243 -20.47 1.10 -7.28
CA SER A 243 -21.37 0.01 -7.65
C SER A 243 -20.91 -0.76 -8.89
N ASP A 244 -19.85 -0.31 -9.55
CA ASP A 244 -19.29 -0.95 -10.73
C ASP A 244 -18.87 -2.40 -10.42
N PRO A 245 -19.19 -3.37 -11.30
CA PRO A 245 -18.76 -4.76 -11.12
C PRO A 245 -17.25 -4.87 -10.91
N VAL A 246 -16.85 -5.86 -10.11
CA VAL A 246 -15.44 -6.23 -9.92
C VAL A 246 -15.12 -7.32 -10.95
N PRO A 247 -14.20 -7.09 -11.91
CA PRO A 247 -13.76 -8.15 -12.81
C PRO A 247 -12.96 -9.18 -12.03
N ASP A 248 -12.72 -10.35 -12.62
CA ASP A 248 -11.73 -11.29 -12.11
C ASP A 248 -10.33 -10.77 -12.45
N TYR A 249 -9.57 -10.30 -11.46
CA TYR A 249 -8.24 -9.74 -11.69
C TYR A 249 -7.18 -10.79 -12.09
N MET A 250 -7.46 -12.08 -11.85
CA MET A 250 -6.60 -13.18 -12.29
C MET A 250 -6.93 -13.64 -13.71
N ASP A 251 -8.14 -13.37 -14.19
CA ASP A 251 -8.53 -13.68 -15.56
C ASP A 251 -7.70 -12.84 -16.56
N GLY A 252 -7.07 -13.53 -17.50
CA GLY A 252 -6.18 -12.92 -18.50
C GLY A 252 -4.89 -12.29 -17.95
N ILE A 253 -4.52 -12.54 -16.69
CA ILE A 253 -3.31 -11.93 -16.09
C ILE A 253 -2.02 -12.29 -16.84
N ALA A 254 -2.00 -13.47 -17.49
CA ALA A 254 -0.87 -13.99 -18.27
C ALA A 254 -0.99 -13.75 -19.79
N ASP A 255 -1.99 -12.99 -20.26
CA ASP A 255 -2.22 -12.75 -21.69
C ASP A 255 -1.19 -11.81 -22.34
N GLY A 256 -0.24 -11.28 -21.56
CA GLY A 256 0.77 -10.33 -22.04
C GLY A 256 0.21 -8.93 -22.28
N ILE A 257 1.00 -8.09 -22.94
CA ILE A 257 0.71 -6.66 -23.13
C ILE A 257 0.91 -6.17 -24.57
N GLU A 258 0.83 -7.08 -25.54
CA GLU A 258 0.95 -6.71 -26.95
C GLU A 258 -0.10 -5.66 -27.33
N GLY A 259 0.35 -4.54 -27.89
CA GLY A 259 -0.49 -3.42 -28.33
C GLY A 259 -1.03 -2.51 -27.21
N VAL A 260 -0.69 -2.77 -25.94
CA VAL A 260 -1.05 -1.84 -24.84
C VAL A 260 -0.24 -0.56 -24.99
N ARG A 261 -0.90 0.60 -25.00
CA ARG A 261 -0.24 1.89 -25.15
C ARG A 261 0.23 2.39 -23.79
N ILE A 262 1.55 2.44 -23.57
CA ILE A 262 2.14 2.88 -22.30
C ILE A 262 2.82 4.23 -22.51
N GLY A 263 2.26 5.26 -21.89
CA GLY A 263 2.81 6.61 -21.89
C GLY A 263 4.02 6.76 -20.99
N TYR A 264 4.96 7.62 -21.37
CA TYR A 264 5.97 8.17 -20.45
C TYR A 264 6.35 9.60 -20.87
N ASP A 265 6.81 10.40 -19.91
CA ASP A 265 7.37 11.73 -20.14
C ASP A 265 8.77 11.76 -19.52
N LEU A 266 9.80 11.93 -20.36
CA LEU A 266 11.19 11.90 -19.91
C LEU A 266 11.49 12.98 -18.86
N SER A 267 10.99 14.20 -19.05
CA SER A 267 11.22 15.30 -18.10
C SER A 267 10.54 15.02 -16.77
N HIS A 268 9.31 14.51 -16.81
CA HIS A 268 8.55 14.15 -15.61
C HIS A 268 9.27 13.09 -14.77
N ILE A 269 9.87 12.07 -15.40
CA ILE A 269 10.51 10.95 -14.70
C ILE A 269 11.98 11.19 -14.33
N SER A 270 12.63 12.22 -14.88
CA SER A 270 14.07 12.47 -14.67
C SER A 270 14.38 13.77 -13.93
N ASP A 271 13.53 14.79 -14.03
CA ASP A 271 13.78 16.08 -13.37
C ASP A 271 13.66 15.96 -11.85
N GLN A 272 14.73 16.31 -11.14
CA GLN A 272 14.82 16.21 -9.67
C GLN A 272 14.55 14.79 -9.13
N VAL A 273 14.82 13.78 -9.95
CA VAL A 273 14.78 12.36 -9.59
C VAL A 273 16.20 11.82 -9.52
N ASP A 274 16.45 10.91 -8.59
CA ASP A 274 17.73 10.21 -8.49
C ASP A 274 18.10 9.56 -9.85
N PRO A 275 19.34 9.74 -10.35
CA PRO A 275 19.74 9.20 -11.64
C PRO A 275 19.68 7.67 -11.72
N GLU A 276 19.94 6.94 -10.63
CA GLU A 276 19.85 5.48 -10.61
C GLU A 276 18.39 5.03 -10.72
N LEU A 277 17.47 5.72 -10.03
CA LEU A 277 16.04 5.46 -10.16
C LEU A 277 15.54 5.78 -11.58
N THR A 278 15.98 6.91 -12.15
CA THR A 278 15.62 7.31 -13.52
C THR A 278 16.06 6.24 -14.52
N ALA A 279 17.31 5.77 -14.41
CA ALA A 279 17.83 4.73 -15.28
C ALA A 279 17.09 3.40 -15.13
N ALA A 280 16.76 2.98 -13.89
CA ALA A 280 16.00 1.77 -13.63
C ALA A 280 14.58 1.83 -14.20
N VAL A 281 13.90 2.97 -14.07
CA VAL A 281 12.56 3.19 -14.65
C VAL A 281 12.59 3.17 -16.17
N LEU A 282 13.57 3.82 -16.80
CA LEU A 282 13.74 3.78 -18.26
C LEU A 282 14.02 2.36 -18.77
N ASN A 283 14.85 1.59 -18.07
CA ASN A 283 15.06 0.17 -18.40
C ASN A 283 13.78 -0.65 -18.20
N GLY A 284 12.98 -0.35 -17.17
CA GLY A 284 11.67 -0.98 -17.00
C GLY A 284 10.70 -0.72 -18.15
N ILE A 285 10.70 0.51 -18.69
CA ILE A 285 9.93 0.89 -19.88
C ILE A 285 10.43 0.14 -21.13
N GLU A 286 11.75 -0.04 -21.26
CA GLU A 286 12.34 -0.85 -22.34
C GLU A 286 11.88 -2.31 -22.27
N VAL A 287 11.88 -2.94 -21.09
CA VAL A 287 11.35 -4.29 -20.90
C VAL A 287 9.87 -4.38 -21.29
N LEU A 288 9.05 -3.40 -20.90
CA LEU A 288 7.64 -3.34 -21.32
C LEU A 288 7.50 -3.25 -22.86
N SER A 289 8.39 -2.50 -23.53
CA SER A 289 8.44 -2.43 -24.99
C SER A 289 8.81 -3.78 -25.62
N GLU A 290 9.79 -4.49 -25.06
CA GLU A 290 10.21 -5.81 -25.54
C GLU A 290 9.10 -6.87 -25.39
N LEU A 291 8.22 -6.68 -24.40
CA LEU A 291 7.01 -7.48 -24.19
C LEU A 291 5.84 -7.12 -25.11
N GLY A 292 6.03 -6.19 -26.04
CA GLY A 292 5.07 -5.83 -27.08
C GLY A 292 4.18 -4.63 -26.77
N ALA A 293 4.41 -3.91 -25.67
CA ALA A 293 3.72 -2.65 -25.41
C ALA A 293 4.14 -1.57 -26.43
N GLU A 294 3.20 -0.73 -26.83
CA GLU A 294 3.46 0.46 -27.63
C GLU A 294 3.87 1.60 -26.69
N ILE A 295 5.17 1.93 -26.64
CA ILE A 295 5.67 3.04 -25.82
C ILE A 295 5.37 4.37 -26.52
N VAL A 296 4.63 5.24 -25.83
CA VAL A 296 4.18 6.53 -26.33
C VAL A 296 4.83 7.64 -25.51
N GLU A 297 5.60 8.51 -26.15
CA GLU A 297 6.06 9.74 -25.49
C GLU A 297 4.88 10.71 -25.35
N ILE A 298 4.63 11.18 -24.14
CA ILE A 298 3.58 12.15 -23.81
C ILE A 298 4.20 13.38 -23.13
N GLU A 299 3.39 14.44 -23.01
CA GLU A 299 3.72 15.61 -22.19
C GLU A 299 2.82 15.61 -20.96
N MET A 300 3.41 15.42 -19.78
CA MET A 300 2.71 15.54 -18.52
C MET A 300 2.53 17.03 -18.19
N PRO A 301 1.38 17.42 -17.63
CA PRO A 301 1.23 18.78 -17.13
C PRO A 301 2.21 19.04 -15.98
N ASP A 302 2.50 20.32 -15.71
CA ASP A 302 3.23 20.74 -14.52
C ASP A 302 2.41 20.43 -13.25
N VAL A 303 2.48 19.18 -12.80
CA VAL A 303 1.76 18.68 -11.63
C VAL A 303 2.29 19.31 -10.33
N ASP A 304 3.55 19.76 -10.31
CA ASP A 304 4.20 20.34 -9.14
C ASP A 304 3.47 21.62 -8.68
N ARG A 305 2.90 22.37 -9.64
CA ARG A 305 2.03 23.52 -9.37
C ARG A 305 0.80 23.18 -8.53
N TYR A 306 0.30 21.95 -8.61
CA TYR A 306 -0.93 21.52 -7.93
C TYR A 306 -0.68 20.74 -6.63
N LEU A 307 0.55 20.30 -6.37
CA LEU A 307 0.89 19.57 -5.14
C LEU A 307 0.64 20.36 -3.84
N PRO A 308 0.80 21.70 -3.77
CA PRO A 308 0.49 22.46 -2.56
C PRO A 308 -0.98 22.43 -2.11
N ALA A 309 -1.92 22.02 -2.97
CA ALA A 309 -3.32 21.84 -2.58
C ALA A 309 -3.53 20.62 -1.66
N TRP A 310 -2.70 19.58 -1.78
CA TRP A 310 -2.84 18.32 -1.05
C TRP A 310 -2.71 18.50 0.47
N PRO A 311 -1.67 19.17 1.01
CA PRO A 311 -1.59 19.38 2.45
C PRO A 311 -2.75 20.24 2.97
N VAL A 312 -3.35 21.12 2.16
CA VAL A 312 -4.55 21.88 2.58
C VAL A 312 -5.76 20.97 2.70
N LEU A 313 -6.04 20.16 1.68
CA LEU A 313 -7.17 19.20 1.69
C LEU A 313 -7.00 18.17 2.80
N CYS A 314 -5.86 17.50 2.83
CA CYS A 314 -5.59 16.38 3.70
C CYS A 314 -5.52 16.79 5.18
N SER A 315 -4.88 17.92 5.52
CA SER A 315 -4.84 18.37 6.93
C SER A 315 -6.19 18.87 7.43
N ALA A 316 -6.99 19.55 6.61
CA ALA A 316 -8.33 19.97 6.99
C ALA A 316 -9.26 18.77 7.24
N GLU A 317 -9.20 17.75 6.38
CA GLU A 317 -9.96 16.52 6.55
C GLU A 317 -9.46 15.69 7.75
N ALA A 318 -8.16 15.68 8.03
CA ALA A 318 -7.60 15.04 9.22
C ALA A 318 -8.16 15.63 10.52
N VAL A 319 -8.32 16.95 10.59
CA VAL A 319 -8.97 17.60 11.74
C VAL A 319 -10.43 17.15 11.88
N ALA A 320 -11.15 17.01 10.75
CA ALA A 320 -12.51 16.50 10.78
C ALA A 320 -12.58 15.03 11.25
N ALA A 321 -11.66 14.18 10.79
CA ALA A 321 -11.56 12.78 11.19
C ALA A 321 -11.22 12.61 12.69
N HIS A 322 -10.42 13.53 13.24
CA HIS A 322 -10.01 13.51 14.64
C HIS A 322 -10.84 14.41 15.57
N ARG A 323 -11.98 14.94 15.12
CA ARG A 323 -12.81 15.92 15.87
C ARG A 323 -13.27 15.46 17.26
N GLU A 324 -13.33 14.15 17.51
CA GLU A 324 -13.73 13.62 18.82
C GLU A 324 -12.65 13.78 19.88
N ASN A 325 -11.39 13.88 19.45
CA ASN A 325 -10.23 13.93 20.34
C ASN A 325 -9.44 15.24 20.22
N TYR A 326 -9.40 15.87 19.04
CA TYR A 326 -8.72 17.13 18.81
C TYR A 326 -9.74 18.30 18.85
N PRO A 327 -9.47 19.41 19.56
CA PRO A 327 -8.20 19.78 20.20
C PRO A 327 -8.05 19.36 21.68
N ASP A 328 -9.07 18.77 22.30
CA ASP A 328 -9.09 18.53 23.75
C ASP A 328 -7.94 17.64 24.26
N ARG A 329 -7.52 16.67 23.44
CA ARG A 329 -6.38 15.77 23.69
C ARG A 329 -5.17 16.08 22.80
N ARG A 330 -5.01 17.33 22.39
CA ARG A 330 -3.95 17.78 21.46
C ARG A 330 -2.54 17.29 21.85
N ASP A 331 -2.22 17.22 23.14
CA ASP A 331 -0.89 16.80 23.63
C ASP A 331 -0.70 15.28 23.72
N ASP A 332 -1.73 14.48 23.45
CA ASP A 332 -1.59 13.03 23.28
C ASP A 332 -1.09 12.65 21.87
N TYR A 333 -1.22 13.55 20.90
CA TYR A 333 -0.64 13.36 19.56
C TYR A 333 0.87 13.62 19.57
N GLY A 334 1.61 12.84 18.80
CA GLY A 334 3.03 13.03 18.59
C GLY A 334 3.33 14.36 17.91
N PRO A 335 4.54 14.93 18.09
CA PRO A 335 4.92 16.25 17.57
C PRO A 335 4.59 16.45 16.09
N TRP A 336 4.95 15.46 15.26
CA TRP A 336 4.69 15.50 13.81
C TRP A 336 3.19 15.65 13.52
N PHE A 337 2.35 14.72 14.00
CA PHE A 337 0.93 14.68 13.63
C PHE A 337 0.12 15.77 14.32
N ARG A 338 0.51 16.19 15.52
CA ARG A 338 0.00 17.40 16.16
C ARG A 338 0.21 18.62 15.28
N GLY A 339 1.42 18.81 14.74
CA GLY A 339 1.71 19.91 13.81
C GLY A 339 0.87 19.86 12.53
N TRP A 340 0.57 18.66 12.04
CA TRP A 340 -0.33 18.46 10.90
C TRP A 340 -1.78 18.87 11.21
N LEU A 341 -2.31 18.45 12.37
CA LEU A 341 -3.64 18.83 12.82
C LEU A 341 -3.74 20.34 13.08
N ASP A 342 -2.71 20.95 13.68
CA ASP A 342 -2.65 22.40 13.88
C ASP A 342 -2.67 23.17 12.56
N MET A 343 -1.91 22.69 11.57
CA MET A 343 -1.92 23.27 10.22
C MET A 343 -3.30 23.19 9.58
N GLY A 344 -3.99 22.06 9.73
CA GLY A 344 -5.36 21.85 9.24
C GLY A 344 -6.37 22.75 9.94
N ALA A 345 -6.28 22.87 11.27
CA ALA A 345 -7.20 23.66 12.09
C ALA A 345 -7.08 25.17 11.80
N ALA A 346 -5.93 25.61 11.29
CA ALA A 346 -5.70 26.98 10.86
C ALA A 346 -6.25 27.30 9.46
N LYS A 347 -6.73 26.32 8.69
CA LYS A 347 -7.26 26.55 7.33
C LYS A 347 -8.66 27.15 7.37
N ALA A 348 -8.88 28.18 6.55
CA ALA A 348 -10.19 28.73 6.29
C ALA A 348 -10.93 27.90 5.24
N GLY A 349 -12.27 28.00 5.22
CA GLY A 349 -13.07 27.38 4.16
C GLY A 349 -12.70 27.86 2.75
N ALA A 350 -12.21 29.08 2.61
CA ALA A 350 -11.71 29.61 1.33
C ALA A 350 -10.46 28.87 0.85
N ASP A 351 -9.52 28.54 1.75
CA ASP A 351 -8.31 27.77 1.41
C ASP A 351 -8.68 26.36 0.92
N TYR A 352 -9.62 25.70 1.61
CA TYR A 352 -10.12 24.38 1.21
C TYR A 352 -10.84 24.44 -0.16
N ALA A 353 -11.63 25.49 -0.42
CA ALA A 353 -12.29 25.68 -1.70
C ALA A 353 -11.29 25.93 -2.84
N GLU A 354 -10.26 26.74 -2.62
CA GLU A 354 -9.19 26.97 -3.59
C GLU A 354 -8.41 25.69 -3.90
N ALA A 355 -8.04 24.94 -2.86
CA ALA A 355 -7.36 23.66 -3.02
C ALA A 355 -8.20 22.64 -3.81
N ASN A 356 -9.53 22.64 -3.62
CA ASN A 356 -10.44 21.83 -4.43
C ASN A 356 -10.47 22.24 -5.91
N ASN A 357 -10.42 23.54 -6.20
CA ASN A 357 -10.35 24.02 -7.58
C ASN A 357 -9.03 23.60 -8.24
N MET A 358 -7.91 23.71 -7.52
CA MET A 358 -6.61 23.23 -7.98
C MET A 358 -6.61 21.71 -8.24
N ARG A 359 -7.22 20.93 -7.34
CA ARG A 359 -7.43 19.48 -7.55
C ARG A 359 -8.22 19.21 -8.83
N ALA A 360 -9.33 19.91 -9.05
CA ALA A 360 -10.17 19.73 -10.24
C ALA A 360 -9.43 20.10 -11.54
N GLU A 361 -8.64 21.17 -11.53
CA GLU A 361 -7.82 21.60 -12.67
C GLU A 361 -6.75 20.54 -13.01
N CYS A 362 -6.00 20.08 -12.00
CA CYS A 362 -5.02 19.00 -12.14
C CYS A 362 -5.65 17.74 -12.76
N ASN A 363 -6.82 17.33 -12.26
CA ASN A 363 -7.56 16.17 -12.77
C ASN A 363 -7.95 16.33 -14.26
N GLY A 364 -8.30 17.54 -14.69
CA GLY A 364 -8.60 17.85 -16.08
C GLY A 364 -7.39 17.69 -16.99
N LEU A 365 -6.23 18.18 -16.55
CA LEU A 365 -4.98 18.10 -17.30
C LEU A 365 -4.45 16.65 -17.41
N ILE A 366 -4.48 15.89 -16.31
CA ILE A 366 -4.08 14.48 -16.33
C ILE A 366 -4.98 13.68 -17.27
N ARG A 367 -6.29 13.96 -17.29
CA ARG A 367 -7.22 13.29 -18.21
C ARG A 367 -6.85 13.52 -19.68
N GLU A 368 -6.41 14.73 -20.04
CA GLU A 368 -5.95 15.01 -21.41
C GLU A 368 -4.64 14.26 -21.71
N ALA A 369 -3.69 14.21 -20.77
CA ALA A 369 -2.45 13.43 -20.94
C ALA A 369 -2.71 11.93 -21.12
N PHE A 370 -3.78 11.40 -20.52
CA PHE A 370 -4.19 9.99 -20.61
C PHE A 370 -5.05 9.64 -21.86
N LYS A 371 -5.38 10.62 -22.70
CA LYS A 371 -6.33 10.46 -23.81
C LYS A 371 -5.91 9.40 -24.81
N ASP A 372 -4.61 9.34 -25.10
CA ASP A 372 -4.00 8.50 -26.13
C ASP A 372 -3.13 7.39 -25.55
N ILE A 373 -3.27 7.04 -24.28
CA ILE A 373 -2.52 5.94 -23.65
C ILE A 373 -3.46 5.11 -22.80
N ASP A 374 -3.12 3.86 -22.54
CA ASP A 374 -3.90 2.99 -21.65
C ASP A 374 -3.34 3.03 -20.22
N LEU A 375 -2.02 3.09 -20.10
CA LEU A 375 -1.27 3.20 -18.85
C LEU A 375 -0.21 4.31 -18.96
N MET A 376 0.20 4.87 -17.84
CA MET A 376 1.38 5.75 -17.72
C MET A 376 2.45 5.05 -16.87
N ALA A 377 3.70 5.09 -17.32
CA ALA A 377 4.86 4.61 -16.59
C ALA A 377 5.62 5.79 -15.94
N CYS A 378 5.85 5.71 -14.63
CA CYS A 378 6.65 6.69 -13.89
C CYS A 378 7.29 6.06 -12.63
N PRO A 379 8.20 6.75 -11.93
CA PRO A 379 8.70 6.28 -10.63
C PRO A 379 7.59 6.20 -9.57
N SER A 380 7.81 5.42 -8.51
CA SER A 380 6.95 5.45 -7.29
C SER A 380 7.41 6.51 -6.27
N THR A 381 8.68 6.91 -6.33
CA THR A 381 9.36 7.86 -5.43
C THR A 381 10.32 8.74 -6.25
N ILE A 382 10.99 9.70 -5.61
CA ILE A 382 12.04 10.52 -6.27
C ILE A 382 13.45 9.94 -6.11
N GLY A 383 13.62 8.82 -5.41
CA GLY A 383 14.89 8.17 -5.17
C GLY A 383 14.76 6.93 -4.28
N PRO A 384 15.88 6.23 -4.03
CA PRO A 384 15.91 5.10 -3.09
C PRO A 384 15.59 5.54 -1.66
N ALA A 385 15.35 4.57 -0.78
CA ALA A 385 15.09 4.83 0.63
C ALA A 385 16.23 5.66 1.26
N TYR A 386 15.91 6.85 1.76
CA TYR A 386 16.90 7.79 2.31
C TYR A 386 17.22 7.48 3.78
N PRO A 387 18.39 7.92 4.31
CA PRO A 387 18.73 7.76 5.72
C PRO A 387 17.74 8.49 6.64
N VAL A 388 17.32 7.83 7.72
CA VAL A 388 16.41 8.38 8.74
C VAL A 388 16.99 8.22 10.13
N THR A 389 16.62 9.12 11.04
CA THR A 389 16.93 8.99 12.47
C THR A 389 15.65 9.06 13.30
N PRO A 390 15.63 8.52 14.53
CA PRO A 390 14.50 8.68 15.43
C PRO A 390 14.09 10.13 15.65
N GLU A 391 15.03 11.08 15.68
CA GLU A 391 14.74 12.51 15.84
C GLU A 391 13.93 13.05 14.64
N MET A 392 14.24 12.60 13.42
CA MET A 392 13.46 12.98 12.23
C MET A 392 12.05 12.38 12.24
N LEU A 393 11.90 11.19 12.80
CA LEU A 393 10.66 10.40 12.73
C LEU A 393 9.70 10.68 13.89
N TYR A 394 10.21 11.03 15.07
CA TYR A 394 9.42 11.45 16.24
C TYR A 394 9.30 12.97 16.40
N GLY A 395 10.17 13.73 15.73
CA GLY A 395 10.27 15.18 15.88
C GLY A 395 9.11 15.95 15.25
N GLU A 396 9.22 17.27 15.32
CA GLU A 396 8.25 18.19 14.71
C GLU A 396 8.22 18.04 13.19
N MET A 397 7.05 18.30 12.60
CA MET A 397 6.90 18.32 11.15
C MET A 397 7.82 19.38 10.52
N ASP A 398 8.67 18.99 9.57
CA ASP A 398 9.51 19.94 8.83
C ASP A 398 8.70 20.64 7.74
N THR A 399 8.18 21.82 8.05
CA THR A 399 7.40 22.68 7.13
C THR A 399 8.21 23.20 5.94
N ARG A 400 9.54 23.02 5.93
CA ARG A 400 10.40 23.40 4.79
C ARG A 400 10.52 22.29 3.75
N ARG A 401 10.19 21.04 4.11
CA ARG A 401 10.10 19.95 3.13
C ARG A 401 8.88 20.22 2.24
N GLY A 402 9.13 20.60 0.99
CA GLY A 402 8.09 20.74 -0.02
C GLY A 402 7.46 19.39 -0.38
N SER A 403 6.38 19.43 -1.16
CA SER A 403 5.63 18.25 -1.62
C SER A 403 6.19 17.60 -2.89
N ALA A 404 7.36 18.03 -3.38
CA ALA A 404 7.95 17.54 -4.63
C ALA A 404 8.16 16.01 -4.66
N PHE A 405 8.43 15.38 -3.51
CA PHE A 405 8.56 13.92 -3.41
C PHE A 405 7.24 13.17 -3.68
N GLN A 406 6.10 13.88 -3.70
CA GLN A 406 4.76 13.34 -3.94
C GLN A 406 4.28 13.55 -5.39
N ARG A 407 5.15 14.04 -6.28
CA ARG A 407 4.78 14.35 -7.67
C ARG A 407 4.29 13.14 -8.47
N PHE A 408 4.73 11.93 -8.08
CA PHE A 408 4.31 10.68 -8.70
C PHE A 408 3.16 10.00 -7.96
N THR A 409 2.66 10.58 -6.86
CA THR A 409 1.62 9.94 -6.05
C THR A 409 0.34 10.76 -5.98
N VAL A 410 0.42 11.96 -5.42
CA VAL A 410 -0.70 12.87 -5.13
C VAL A 410 -1.61 13.16 -6.32
N PRO A 411 -1.11 13.38 -7.56
CA PRO A 411 -1.97 13.57 -8.72
C PRO A 411 -2.97 12.41 -8.94
N TYR A 412 -2.62 11.19 -8.52
CA TYR A 412 -3.44 10.00 -8.65
C TYR A 412 -4.32 9.71 -7.43
N ASP A 413 -4.02 10.34 -6.28
CA ASP A 413 -4.95 10.43 -5.14
C ASP A 413 -6.04 11.47 -5.42
N TYR A 414 -5.68 12.58 -6.08
CA TYR A 414 -6.62 13.62 -6.50
C TYR A 414 -7.69 13.17 -7.47
N ASN A 415 -7.30 12.41 -8.51
CA ASN A 415 -8.21 11.94 -9.53
C ASN A 415 -8.78 10.54 -9.24
N GLY A 416 -8.28 9.87 -8.20
CA GLY A 416 -8.69 8.52 -7.80
C GLY A 416 -8.27 7.42 -8.78
N ALA A 417 -7.29 7.65 -9.65
CA ALA A 417 -6.81 6.66 -10.63
C ALA A 417 -6.09 5.49 -9.93
N PRO A 418 -6.27 4.24 -10.38
CA PRO A 418 -5.57 3.10 -9.82
C PRO A 418 -4.09 3.10 -10.23
N THR A 419 -3.24 2.52 -9.38
CA THR A 419 -1.80 2.39 -9.63
C THR A 419 -1.30 1.03 -9.15
N ILE A 420 -0.25 0.51 -9.78
CA ILE A 420 0.57 -0.59 -9.25
C ILE A 420 2.03 -0.16 -9.21
N SER A 421 2.67 -0.32 -8.06
CA SER A 421 4.11 -0.18 -7.87
C SER A 421 4.74 -1.57 -7.88
N VAL A 422 5.78 -1.76 -8.68
CA VAL A 422 6.57 -3.00 -8.76
C VAL A 422 8.07 -2.71 -8.56
N PRO A 423 8.87 -3.66 -8.04
CA PRO A 423 10.32 -3.53 -7.98
C PRO A 423 10.93 -3.49 -9.39
N CYS A 424 11.85 -2.56 -9.66
CA CYS A 424 12.45 -2.38 -10.99
C CYS A 424 13.98 -2.33 -10.99
N GLY A 425 14.62 -2.69 -9.87
CA GLY A 425 16.07 -2.65 -9.73
C GLY A 425 16.52 -2.43 -8.30
N PHE A 426 17.83 -2.31 -8.13
CA PHE A 426 18.48 -1.93 -6.88
C PHE A 426 19.46 -0.80 -7.12
N SER A 427 19.57 0.12 -6.17
CA SER A 427 20.60 1.14 -6.17
C SER A 427 21.99 0.53 -5.92
N SER A 428 23.04 1.31 -6.12
CA SER A 428 24.42 0.99 -5.77
C SER A 428 24.60 0.64 -4.29
N ASP A 429 23.80 1.27 -3.41
CA ASP A 429 23.68 0.96 -1.98
C ASP A 429 22.88 -0.32 -1.65
N GLY A 430 22.38 -1.06 -2.66
CA GLY A 430 21.60 -2.27 -2.47
C GLY A 430 20.16 -2.04 -2.01
N LEU A 431 19.59 -0.85 -2.25
CA LEU A 431 18.22 -0.52 -1.87
C LEU A 431 17.27 -0.70 -3.05
N PRO A 432 16.04 -1.20 -2.83
CA PRO A 432 15.08 -1.38 -3.91
C PRO A 432 14.72 -0.07 -4.62
N LEU A 433 14.51 -0.17 -5.94
CA LEU A 433 13.97 0.87 -6.81
C LEU A 433 12.61 0.42 -7.35
N SER A 434 11.74 1.36 -7.73
CA SER A 434 10.36 1.02 -8.12
C SER A 434 9.84 1.78 -9.33
N LEU A 435 9.24 1.00 -10.23
CA LEU A 435 8.42 1.43 -11.34
C LEU A 435 6.95 1.43 -10.91
N GLN A 436 6.24 2.49 -11.24
CA GLN A 436 4.80 2.64 -11.07
C GLN A 436 4.13 2.63 -12.45
N LEU A 437 3.08 1.82 -12.58
CA LEU A 437 2.12 1.94 -13.68
C LEU A 437 0.84 2.55 -13.14
N VAL A 438 0.32 3.54 -13.85
CA VAL A 438 -0.90 4.26 -13.51
C VAL A 438 -1.94 3.96 -14.57
N GLY A 439 -3.13 3.56 -14.13
CA GLY A 439 -4.23 3.17 -15.00
C GLY A 439 -5.31 4.23 -15.13
N LYS A 440 -6.22 4.00 -16.07
CA LYS A 440 -7.50 4.71 -16.11
C LYS A 440 -8.40 4.24 -14.97
N HIS A 441 -9.42 5.03 -14.65
CA HIS A 441 -10.44 4.65 -13.67
C HIS A 441 -10.99 3.25 -13.97
N LEU A 442 -10.99 2.36 -12.97
CA LEU A 442 -11.42 0.96 -13.06
C LEU A 442 -10.59 0.05 -13.98
N SER A 443 -9.31 0.37 -14.23
CA SER A 443 -8.42 -0.45 -15.06
C SER A 443 -7.47 -1.35 -14.27
N GLU A 444 -7.81 -1.76 -13.04
CA GLU A 444 -6.95 -2.59 -12.19
C GLU A 444 -6.60 -3.94 -12.84
N GLN A 445 -7.49 -4.54 -13.63
CA GLN A 445 -7.20 -5.78 -14.36
C GLN A 445 -6.06 -5.59 -15.36
N LEU A 446 -6.05 -4.46 -16.09
CA LEU A 446 -4.96 -4.13 -17.02
C LEU A 446 -3.64 -3.86 -16.27
N LEU A 447 -3.71 -3.19 -15.10
CA LEU A 447 -2.54 -2.98 -14.25
C LEU A 447 -1.96 -4.30 -13.74
N CYS A 448 -2.81 -5.25 -13.32
CA CYS A 448 -2.37 -6.58 -12.90
C CYS A 448 -1.71 -7.33 -14.07
N ARG A 449 -2.31 -7.30 -15.27
CA ARG A 449 -1.74 -7.92 -16.47
C ARG A 449 -0.38 -7.33 -16.84
N ALA A 450 -0.26 -5.99 -16.86
CA ALA A 450 0.99 -5.32 -17.22
C ALA A 450 2.09 -5.50 -16.16
N GLY A 451 1.72 -5.37 -14.88
CA GLY A 451 2.64 -5.64 -13.77
C GLY A 451 3.12 -7.09 -13.79
N HIS A 452 2.24 -8.06 -14.04
CA HIS A 452 2.59 -9.46 -14.09
C HIS A 452 3.50 -9.78 -15.29
N ALA A 453 3.20 -9.26 -16.48
CA ALA A 453 4.07 -9.43 -17.65
C ALA A 453 5.49 -8.89 -17.37
N TYR A 454 5.60 -7.70 -16.77
CA TYR A 454 6.89 -7.13 -16.36
C TYR A 454 7.60 -7.97 -15.30
N GLU A 455 6.87 -8.41 -14.28
CA GLU A 455 7.38 -9.26 -13.20
C GLU A 455 7.94 -10.58 -13.75
N GLN A 456 7.28 -11.21 -14.71
CA GLN A 456 7.75 -12.47 -15.32
C GLN A 456 8.96 -12.30 -16.24
N ALA A 457 9.18 -11.09 -16.77
CA ALA A 457 10.35 -10.77 -17.60
C ALA A 457 11.58 -10.35 -16.79
N THR A 458 11.43 -10.16 -15.48
CA THR A 458 12.48 -9.71 -14.57
C THR A 458 12.58 -10.64 -13.36
N ASP A 459 13.56 -10.41 -12.48
CA ASP A 459 13.75 -11.21 -11.27
C ASP A 459 13.73 -10.37 -9.98
N TRP A 460 13.55 -9.05 -10.08
CA TRP A 460 13.61 -8.12 -8.94
C TRP A 460 12.73 -8.53 -7.75
N HIS A 461 11.53 -9.04 -8.02
CA HIS A 461 10.56 -9.50 -7.03
C HIS A 461 11.02 -10.77 -6.26
N THR A 462 12.02 -11.50 -6.78
CA THR A 462 12.57 -12.70 -6.15
C THR A 462 13.69 -12.38 -5.15
N HIS A 463 14.23 -11.17 -5.19
CA HIS A 463 15.25 -10.71 -4.25
C HIS A 463 14.63 -10.51 -2.87
N ARG A 464 15.40 -10.84 -1.83
CA ARG A 464 14.94 -10.82 -0.44
C ARG A 464 15.85 -9.96 0.40
N PRO A 465 15.29 -9.26 1.41
CA PRO A 465 16.11 -8.58 2.40
C PRO A 465 17.04 -9.58 3.12
N PRO A 466 18.20 -9.11 3.62
CA PRO A 466 19.03 -9.94 4.50
C PRO A 466 18.24 -10.31 5.77
N GLU A 467 18.43 -11.54 6.27
CA GLU A 467 17.89 -11.90 7.59
C GLU A 467 18.62 -11.07 8.69
N PRO A 468 17.91 -10.54 9.70
CA PRO A 468 18.48 -9.75 10.79
C PRO A 468 19.58 -10.42 11.63
#